data_AF-A0A553RJH8-F1
#
_entry.id   AF-A0A553RJH8-F1
#
_cell.length_a   1.000
_cell.length_b   1.000
_cell.length_c   1.000
_cell.angle_alpha   90.00
_cell.angle_beta   90.00
_cell.angle_gamma   90.00
#
_symmetry.space_group_name_H-M   'P 1'
#
loop_
_entity.id
_entity.type
_entity.pdbx_description
1 polymer ?
#
loop_
_entity_poly.entity_id
_entity_poly.type
_entity_poly.pdbx_seq_one_letter_code
_entity_poly.pdbx_strand_id
1 'polypeptide(L)'
;MIIWFNRVLDGHDLMPLLSGRSSRSQHEFLFHYCGMYLNAVRWSPPERFVKYHETPLVFDLLNDPSESIPLTPESDLRIPEVLERVWEARALHRMNLNQTLSPPAPQLSWSKILWRPWMQPCCGARCSCSEE
;
A
#
# COMPACT_ATOMS: atom_id res chain seq x y z
N MET A 1 -7.62 -0.91 2.00
CA MET A 1 -7.70 -1.16 3.46
C MET A 1 -8.79 -2.18 3.74
N ILE A 2 -8.42 -3.46 3.74
CA ILE A 2 -9.31 -4.55 4.16
C ILE A 2 -9.06 -4.77 5.65
N ILE A 3 -10.09 -4.72 6.50
CA ILE A 3 -9.95 -4.94 7.94
C ILE A 3 -10.47 -6.34 8.26
N TRP A 4 -9.57 -7.26 8.57
CA TRP A 4 -9.91 -8.52 9.22
C TRP A 4 -9.54 -8.39 10.72
N PHE A 5 -10.52 -8.57 11.62
CA PHE A 5 -10.28 -8.72 13.06
C PHE A 5 -9.37 -7.64 13.71
N ASN A 6 -9.75 -6.36 13.67
CA ASN A 6 -9.03 -5.23 14.30
C ASN A 6 -7.57 -5.01 13.83
N ARG A 7 -7.15 -5.59 12.72
CA ARG A 7 -5.85 -5.30 12.10
C ARG A 7 -6.02 -4.40 10.89
N VAL A 8 -5.29 -3.28 10.87
CA VAL A 8 -5.15 -2.44 9.68
C VAL A 8 -4.23 -3.18 8.71
N LEU A 9 -4.74 -3.45 7.51
CA LEU A 9 -3.93 -3.96 6.40
C LEU A 9 -3.59 -2.79 5.49
N ASP A 10 -2.30 -2.46 5.44
CA ASP A 10 -1.76 -1.42 4.56
C ASP A 10 -1.81 -1.84 3.08
N GLY A 11 -1.93 -3.14 2.81
CA GLY A 11 -2.16 -3.68 1.49
C GLY A 11 -3.54 -3.33 0.96
N HIS A 12 -3.57 -2.85 -0.27
CA HIS A 12 -4.80 -2.70 -1.05
C HIS A 12 -4.99 -3.83 -2.04
N ASP A 13 -6.25 -4.12 -2.35
CA ASP A 13 -6.61 -5.10 -3.35
C ASP A 13 -6.08 -4.68 -4.73
N LEU A 14 -5.29 -5.57 -5.36
CA LEU A 14 -4.71 -5.38 -6.68
C LEU A 14 -5.56 -6.01 -7.79
N MET A 15 -6.59 -6.78 -7.46
CA MET A 15 -7.48 -7.35 -8.47
C MET A 15 -8.11 -6.29 -9.37
N PRO A 16 -8.51 -5.09 -8.87
CA PRO A 16 -8.94 -4.01 -9.74
C PRO A 16 -7.86 -3.59 -10.76
N LEU A 17 -6.58 -3.56 -10.36
CA LEU A 17 -5.45 -3.24 -11.24
C LEU A 17 -5.19 -4.32 -12.30
N LEU A 18 -5.09 -5.57 -11.85
CA LEU A 18 -4.74 -6.72 -12.70
C LEU A 18 -5.84 -7.08 -13.70
N SER A 19 -7.09 -6.75 -13.36
CA SER A 19 -8.24 -6.90 -14.26
C SER A 19 -8.44 -5.71 -15.20
N GLY A 20 -7.60 -4.66 -15.12
CA GLY A 20 -7.73 -3.42 -15.91
C GLY A 20 -8.87 -2.50 -15.46
N ARG A 21 -9.61 -2.85 -14.39
CA ARG A 21 -10.61 -1.97 -13.73
C ARG A 21 -9.99 -0.75 -13.05
N SER A 22 -8.67 -0.81 -12.89
CA SER A 22 -7.85 0.23 -12.35
C SER A 22 -6.52 0.23 -13.12
N SER A 23 -5.94 1.38 -13.48
CA SER A 23 -4.56 1.47 -13.97
C SER A 23 -3.65 1.94 -12.88
N ARG A 24 -4.20 2.29 -11.72
CA ARG A 24 -3.42 2.73 -10.57
C ARG A 24 -3.78 2.04 -9.28
N SER A 25 -2.75 1.73 -8.49
CA SER A 25 -2.94 1.10 -7.18
C SER A 25 -3.57 2.08 -6.20
N GLN A 26 -4.39 1.56 -5.29
CA GLN A 26 -5.03 2.37 -4.24
C GLN A 26 -4.04 2.93 -3.19
N HIS A 27 -2.74 2.65 -3.30
CA HIS A 27 -1.72 3.19 -2.40
C HIS A 27 -1.32 4.61 -2.82
N GLU A 28 -1.79 5.61 -2.06
CA GLU A 28 -1.41 7.03 -2.20
C GLU A 28 -0.06 7.33 -1.52
N PHE A 29 0.14 6.73 -0.35
CA PHE A 29 1.38 6.82 0.40
C PHE A 29 1.95 5.42 0.55
N LEU A 30 3.21 5.29 0.20
CA LEU A 30 4.02 4.11 0.42
C LEU A 30 5.11 4.49 1.42
N PHE A 31 5.07 3.88 2.59
CA PHE A 31 6.02 4.13 3.66
C PHE A 31 7.20 3.16 3.51
N HIS A 32 8.42 3.70 3.44
CA HIS A 32 9.64 2.93 3.32
C HIS A 32 10.36 2.90 4.66
N TYR A 33 10.35 1.74 5.31
CA TYR A 33 10.98 1.53 6.62
C TYR A 33 12.41 1.01 6.46
N CYS A 34 13.33 1.45 7.35
CA CYS A 34 14.64 0.85 7.57
C CYS A 34 14.68 0.28 9.01
N GLY A 35 14.38 -1.00 9.15
CA GLY A 35 14.13 -1.61 10.46
C GLY A 35 12.85 -1.05 11.10
N MET A 36 12.97 -0.42 12.28
CA MET A 36 11.84 0.19 13.00
C MET A 36 11.64 1.69 12.70
N TYR A 37 12.49 2.27 11.86
CA TYR A 37 12.48 3.70 11.56
C TYR A 37 11.82 3.97 10.21
N LEU A 38 10.95 4.99 10.14
CA LEU A 38 10.41 5.48 8.87
C LEU A 38 11.52 6.25 8.14
N ASN A 39 12.09 5.65 7.11
CA ASN A 39 13.24 6.18 6.38
C ASN A 39 12.81 7.13 5.25
N ALA A 40 11.70 6.83 4.58
CA ALA A 40 11.13 7.69 3.56
C ALA A 40 9.63 7.46 3.40
N VAL A 41 8.95 8.47 2.86
CA VAL A 41 7.56 8.35 2.41
C VAL A 41 7.55 8.64 0.93
N ARG A 42 7.22 7.62 0.14
CA ARG A 42 6.81 7.84 -1.24
C ARG A 42 5.35 8.25 -1.17
N TRP A 43 5.15 9.55 -1.19
CA TRP A 43 3.89 10.04 -1.71
C TRP A 43 3.93 9.75 -3.21
N SER A 44 3.17 8.75 -3.62
CA SER A 44 2.76 8.72 -5.01
C SER A 44 1.52 9.59 -5.01
N PRO A 45 1.66 10.88 -5.35
CA PRO A 45 0.52 11.50 -5.95
C PRO A 45 0.18 10.63 -7.16
N PRO A 46 -1.04 10.77 -7.65
CA PRO A 46 -1.43 10.22 -8.92
C PRO A 46 -0.35 10.21 -10.03
N GLU A 47 0.56 11.21 -10.19
CA GLU A 47 1.56 11.22 -11.31
C GLU A 47 3.06 11.54 -11.01
N ARG A 48 3.92 11.38 -12.06
CA ARG A 48 5.40 11.25 -12.16
C ARG A 48 6.20 12.57 -12.12
N PHE A 49 7.34 12.58 -11.40
CA PHE A 49 7.81 13.71 -10.57
C PHE A 49 6.69 14.14 -9.61
N VAL A 50 6.96 14.26 -8.31
CA VAL A 50 5.89 14.66 -7.38
C VAL A 50 5.62 16.15 -7.59
N LYS A 51 4.77 16.42 -8.58
CA LYS A 51 4.17 17.71 -8.81
C LYS A 51 2.99 17.76 -7.85
N TYR A 52 3.08 18.63 -6.84
CA TYR A 52 1.99 18.85 -5.92
C TYR A 52 0.89 19.55 -6.71
N HIS A 53 -0.15 18.81 -7.07
CA HIS A 53 -1.33 19.38 -7.68
C HIS A 53 -2.35 19.61 -6.57
N GLU A 54 -2.80 20.86 -6.43
CA GLU A 54 -3.95 21.19 -5.57
C GLU A 54 -5.21 20.45 -6.05
N THR A 55 -5.27 20.14 -7.35
CA THR A 55 -6.32 19.35 -7.99
C THR A 55 -5.73 18.00 -8.45
N PRO A 56 -6.20 16.85 -7.94
CA PRO A 56 -5.58 15.55 -8.26
C PRO A 56 -5.71 15.21 -9.74
N LEU A 57 -4.64 14.62 -10.29
CA LEU A 57 -4.60 14.17 -11.68
C LEU A 57 -5.42 12.89 -11.87
N VAL A 58 -6.07 12.79 -13.03
CA VAL A 58 -7.07 11.76 -13.34
C VAL A 58 -6.63 10.99 -14.58
N PHE A 59 -6.56 9.65 -14.46
CA PHE A 59 -6.22 8.74 -15.56
C PHE A 59 -7.39 7.83 -15.90
N ASP A 60 -7.49 7.48 -17.19
CA ASP A 60 -8.35 6.39 -17.61
C ASP A 60 -7.61 5.06 -17.54
N LEU A 61 -8.09 4.27 -16.60
CA LEU A 61 -7.50 3.04 -16.17
C LEU A 61 -7.71 1.88 -17.16
N LEU A 62 -8.76 1.97 -17.97
CA LEU A 62 -9.15 0.94 -18.93
C LEU A 62 -8.32 1.03 -20.21
N ASN A 63 -7.92 2.25 -20.60
CA ASN A 63 -7.22 2.52 -21.84
C ASN A 63 -5.71 2.74 -21.65
N ASP A 64 -5.21 3.02 -20.43
CA ASP A 64 -3.78 3.14 -20.12
C ASP A 64 -3.40 2.47 -18.77
N PRO A 65 -3.18 1.15 -18.75
CA PRO A 65 -2.78 0.39 -17.55
C PRO A 65 -1.39 0.76 -16.99
N SER A 66 -0.57 1.50 -17.76
CA SER A 66 0.81 1.83 -17.41
C SER A 66 1.01 3.21 -16.79
N GLU A 67 -0.09 3.93 -16.52
CA GLU A 67 -0.13 5.25 -15.90
C GLU A 67 0.82 6.25 -16.59
N SER A 68 0.62 6.41 -17.90
CA SER A 68 1.49 7.20 -18.75
C SER A 68 0.85 8.48 -19.31
N ILE A 69 -0.50 8.59 -19.38
CA ILE A 69 -1.21 9.71 -20.05
C ILE A 69 -2.41 10.28 -19.22
N PRO A 70 -2.37 11.53 -18.70
CA PRO A 70 -3.48 12.20 -17.99
C PRO A 70 -4.67 12.68 -18.87
N LEU A 71 -5.90 12.80 -18.30
CA LEU A 71 -7.12 13.36 -18.93
C LEU A 71 -7.39 14.85 -18.61
N THR A 72 -8.14 15.55 -19.48
CA THR A 72 -8.49 16.99 -19.34
C THR A 72 -9.98 17.30 -19.61
N PRO A 73 -10.52 18.46 -19.16
CA PRO A 73 -11.94 18.84 -19.33
C PRO A 73 -12.41 18.97 -20.79
N GLU A 74 -11.47 19.24 -21.69
CA GLU A 74 -11.72 19.33 -23.13
C GLU A 74 -11.88 17.94 -23.76
N SER A 75 -11.40 16.89 -23.08
CA SER A 75 -11.49 15.50 -23.51
C SER A 75 -12.70 14.74 -22.95
N ASP A 76 -13.23 15.12 -21.77
CA ASP A 76 -14.42 14.51 -21.16
C ASP A 76 -15.18 15.46 -20.21
N LEU A 77 -16.50 15.62 -20.42
CA LEU A 77 -17.40 16.53 -19.68
C LEU A 77 -17.69 16.09 -18.23
N ARG A 78 -17.32 14.88 -17.80
CA ARG A 78 -17.74 14.28 -16.51
C ARG A 78 -16.77 14.47 -15.34
N ILE A 79 -15.57 14.98 -15.59
CA ILE A 79 -14.51 15.20 -14.59
C ILE A 79 -14.98 15.96 -13.32
N PRO A 80 -15.87 17.00 -13.39
CA PRO A 80 -16.25 17.79 -12.22
C PRO A 80 -16.95 16.98 -11.12
N GLU A 81 -17.85 16.08 -11.48
CA GLU A 81 -18.59 15.26 -10.52
C GLU A 81 -17.67 14.25 -9.80
N VAL A 82 -16.66 13.71 -10.50
CA VAL A 82 -15.74 12.70 -9.96
C VAL A 82 -14.86 13.28 -8.85
N LEU A 83 -14.41 14.52 -9.00
CA LEU A 83 -13.57 15.17 -8.00
C LEU A 83 -14.31 15.35 -6.67
N GLU A 84 -15.57 15.80 -6.67
CA GLU A 84 -16.36 16.05 -5.45
C GLU A 84 -16.40 14.82 -4.52
N ARG A 85 -16.69 13.63 -5.07
CA ARG A 85 -16.76 12.39 -4.30
C ARG A 85 -15.43 11.94 -3.69
N VAL A 86 -14.30 12.20 -4.35
CA VAL A 86 -12.97 11.77 -3.87
C VAL A 86 -12.54 12.57 -2.63
N TRP A 87 -12.93 13.84 -2.55
CA TRP A 87 -12.57 14.70 -1.42
C TRP A 87 -13.26 14.31 -0.10
N GLU A 88 -14.55 13.93 -0.13
CA GLU A 88 -15.27 13.46 1.07
C GLU A 88 -14.64 12.21 1.68
N ALA A 89 -14.23 11.25 0.85
CA ALA A 89 -13.65 9.98 1.30
C ALA A 89 -12.29 10.17 2.03
N ARG A 90 -11.45 11.09 1.56
CA ARG A 90 -10.14 11.40 2.17
C ARG A 90 -10.29 12.00 3.58
N ALA A 91 -11.29 12.85 3.80
CA ALA A 91 -11.52 13.49 5.09
C ALA A 91 -11.87 12.46 6.19
N LEU A 92 -12.68 11.46 5.85
CA LEU A 92 -13.07 10.39 6.78
C LEU A 92 -11.90 9.49 7.19
N HIS A 93 -11.02 9.10 6.25
CA HIS A 93 -9.89 8.20 6.54
C HIS A 93 -8.89 8.79 7.54
N ARG A 94 -8.57 10.09 7.40
CA ARG A 94 -7.61 10.80 8.26
C ARG A 94 -8.09 10.93 9.72
N MET A 95 -9.41 10.99 9.95
CA MET A 95 -9.98 11.04 11.30
C MET A 95 -9.79 9.72 12.07
N ASN A 96 -9.82 8.58 11.39
CA ASN A 96 -9.72 7.25 12.01
C ASN A 96 -8.28 6.88 12.43
N LEU A 97 -7.26 7.33 11.68
CA LEU A 97 -5.85 7.05 11.99
C LEU A 97 -5.35 7.73 13.28
N ASN A 98 -5.88 8.91 13.59
CA ASN A 98 -5.52 9.62 14.82
C ASN A 98 -6.14 9.01 16.09
N GLN A 99 -6.99 7.98 15.93
CA GLN A 99 -7.67 7.30 17.03
C GLN A 99 -7.03 5.94 17.38
N THR A 100 -5.95 5.50 16.71
CA THR A 100 -5.30 4.20 16.95
C THR A 100 -4.12 4.32 17.94
N LEU A 101 -4.22 3.65 19.11
CA LEU A 101 -3.51 4.00 20.35
C LEU A 101 -2.12 3.35 20.62
N SER A 102 -1.58 2.40 19.83
CA SER A 102 -0.21 1.89 20.05
C SER A 102 0.33 0.99 18.92
N PRO A 103 1.59 1.15 18.46
CA PRO A 103 2.23 0.24 17.50
C PRO A 103 2.76 -1.06 18.15
N PRO A 104 2.89 -2.17 17.38
CA PRO A 104 3.33 -3.48 17.89
C PRO A 104 4.83 -3.59 18.24
N ALA A 105 5.20 -4.53 19.11
CA ALA A 105 6.57 -4.73 19.61
C ALA A 105 7.56 -5.28 18.55
N PRO A 106 8.88 -4.92 18.60
CA PRO A 106 9.86 -5.33 17.59
C PRO A 106 10.13 -6.84 17.59
N GLN A 107 10.06 -7.47 16.41
CA GLN A 107 10.32 -8.92 16.25
C GLN A 107 11.76 -9.27 15.85
N LEU A 108 12.53 -8.29 15.37
CA LEU A 108 13.89 -8.45 14.86
C LEU A 108 14.94 -7.85 15.82
N SER A 109 14.78 -8.08 17.12
CA SER A 109 15.79 -7.70 18.12
C SER A 109 16.94 -8.68 18.13
N TRP A 110 18.13 -8.25 18.59
CA TRP A 110 19.28 -9.15 18.79
C TRP A 110 18.94 -10.40 19.61
N SER A 111 18.09 -10.26 20.63
CA SER A 111 17.60 -11.37 21.46
C SER A 111 16.72 -12.38 20.70
N LYS A 112 16.10 -11.96 19.58
CA LYS A 112 15.23 -12.79 18.73
C LYS A 112 15.93 -13.28 17.45
N ILE A 113 16.97 -12.59 16.98
CA ILE A 113 17.75 -12.95 15.77
C ILE A 113 18.88 -13.93 16.08
N LEU A 114 19.48 -13.89 17.27
CA LEU A 114 20.59 -14.76 17.63
C LEU A 114 20.22 -16.23 17.41
N TRP A 115 21.09 -16.98 16.71
CA TRP A 115 20.85 -18.37 16.36
C TRP A 115 20.56 -19.21 17.61
N ARG A 116 19.41 -19.89 17.59
CA ARG A 116 18.97 -20.78 18.66
C ARG A 116 19.10 -22.22 18.18
N PRO A 117 20.15 -22.96 18.60
CA PRO A 117 20.38 -24.33 18.16
C PRO A 117 19.16 -25.24 18.35
N TRP A 118 18.40 -25.02 19.42
CA TRP A 118 17.24 -25.82 19.80
C TRP A 118 15.93 -25.47 19.07
N MET A 119 15.93 -24.45 18.19
CA MET A 119 14.76 -24.09 17.36
C MET A 119 14.95 -24.42 15.88
N GLN A 120 15.99 -25.19 15.53
CA GLN A 120 16.23 -25.59 14.15
C GLN A 120 15.39 -26.83 13.82
N PRO A 121 14.56 -26.80 12.77
CA PRO A 121 13.90 -28.01 12.30
C PRO A 121 14.97 -29.00 11.82
N CYS A 122 14.96 -30.21 12.38
CA CYS A 122 15.92 -31.26 12.08
C CYS A 122 15.20 -32.59 11.86
N CYS A 123 15.41 -33.19 10.70
CA CYS A 123 14.84 -34.46 10.29
C CYS A 123 15.75 -35.61 10.72
N GLY A 124 15.36 -36.32 11.77
CA GLY A 124 16.17 -37.38 12.38
C GLY A 124 17.51 -36.88 12.94
N ALA A 125 18.39 -37.80 13.32
CA ALA A 125 19.67 -37.45 13.98
C ALA A 125 20.69 -36.75 13.07
N ARG A 126 20.54 -36.84 11.74
CA ARG A 126 21.45 -36.26 10.75
C ARG A 126 20.92 -34.98 10.09
N CYS A 127 19.73 -34.52 10.52
CA CYS A 127 19.01 -33.42 9.90
C CYS A 127 18.87 -33.57 8.37
N SER A 128 18.52 -34.77 7.89
CA SER A 128 18.30 -35.06 6.47
C SER A 128 16.92 -35.66 6.25
N CYS A 129 16.14 -35.09 5.34
CA CYS A 129 14.85 -35.64 4.89
C CYS A 129 14.95 -36.10 3.43
N SER A 130 14.13 -37.09 3.07
CA SER A 130 13.76 -37.41 1.68
C SER A 130 12.26 -37.17 1.54
N GLU A 131 11.83 -36.49 0.47
CA GLU A 131 10.41 -36.46 0.10
C GLU A 131 10.00 -37.85 -0.40
N GLU A 132 8.85 -38.34 0.07
CA GLU A 132 8.17 -39.53 -0.49
C GLU A 132 7.30 -39.14 -1.67
#